data_AF-A0A8X7NZN7-F1
#
_entry.id   AF-A0A8X7NZN7-F1
#
_cell.length_a   1.000
_cell.length_b   1.000
_cell.length_c   1.000
_cell.angle_alpha   90.00
_cell.angle_beta   90.00
_cell.angle_gamma   90.00
#
_symmetry.space_group_name_H-M   'P 1'
#
loop_
_entity.id
_entity.type
_entity.pdbx_description
1 polymer ?
#
loop_
_entity_poly.entity_id
_entity_poly.type
_entity_poly.pdbx_seq_one_letter_code
_entity_poly.pdbx_strand_id
1 'polypeptide(L)'
;MEWLCFRLDMLSSLTFSFSLVFLISIPTGVIDSNLAGLAVTYGLNLNTLQAWVIWTLCNLENKIISVERILQYASFPSEPPLVIESNQPEQSWPSRREVDIHDL
;
A
#
# COMPACT_ATOMS: atom_id res chain seq x y z
N MET A 1 8.06 -2.33 -1.16
CA MET A 1 7.40 -3.65 -1.40
C MET A 1 8.36 -4.79 -1.14
N GLU A 2 9.48 -4.84 -1.86
CA GLU A 2 10.42 -5.97 -1.85
C GLU A 2 11.07 -6.22 -0.47
N TRP A 3 11.36 -5.16 0.27
CA TRP A 3 11.94 -5.27 1.61
C TRP A 3 11.01 -5.89 2.66
N LEU A 4 9.72 -5.53 2.64
CA LEU A 4 8.72 -6.09 3.54
C LEU A 4 8.44 -7.56 3.18
N CYS A 5 8.33 -7.85 1.88
CA CYS A 5 8.17 -9.21 1.38
C CYS A 5 9.34 -10.10 1.85
N PHE A 6 10.58 -9.65 1.63
CA PHE A 6 11.78 -10.37 2.04
C PHE A 6 11.81 -10.69 3.55
N ARG A 7 11.41 -9.73 4.40
CA ARG A 7 11.36 -9.96 5.85
C ARG A 7 10.29 -10.98 6.25
N LEU A 8 9.12 -10.92 5.60
CA LEU A 8 8.02 -11.84 5.89
C LEU A 8 8.32 -13.26 5.37
N ASP A 9 8.96 -13.38 4.22
CA ASP A 9 9.43 -14.66 3.69
C ASP A 9 10.48 -15.27 4.61
N MET A 10 11.46 -14.48 5.08
CA MET A 10 12.47 -14.96 6.04
C MET A 10 11.82 -15.44 7.35
N LEU A 11 10.85 -14.70 7.90
CA LEU A 11 10.13 -15.10 9.10
C LEU A 11 9.34 -16.40 8.90
N SER A 12 8.65 -16.53 7.76
CA SER A 12 7.84 -17.70 7.43
C SER A 12 8.72 -18.94 7.17
N SER A 13 9.87 -18.78 6.53
CA SER A 13 10.85 -19.87 6.38
C SER A 13 11.44 -20.30 7.72
N LEU A 14 11.73 -19.36 8.63
CA LEU A 14 12.21 -19.69 9.98
C LEU A 14 11.15 -20.47 10.77
N THR A 15 9.91 -19.99 10.82
CA THR A 15 8.83 -20.68 11.55
C THR A 15 8.56 -22.07 10.98
N PHE A 16 8.60 -22.23 9.65
CA PHE A 16 8.48 -23.54 9.00
C PHE A 16 9.67 -24.46 9.31
N SER A 17 10.90 -23.94 9.34
CA SER A 17 12.07 -24.73 9.73
C SER A 17 11.97 -25.21 11.19
N PHE A 18 11.52 -24.34 12.11
CA PHE A 18 11.30 -24.73 13.49
C PHE A 18 10.22 -25.79 13.62
N SER A 19 9.08 -25.63 12.93
CA SER A 19 7.99 -26.61 12.99
C SER A 19 8.43 -27.98 12.46
N LEU A 20 9.27 -28.03 11.42
CA LEU A 20 9.84 -29.26 10.91
C LEU A 20 10.79 -29.93 11.91
N VAL A 21 11.65 -29.16 12.58
CA VAL A 21 12.53 -29.67 13.64
C VAL A 21 11.73 -30.26 14.81
N PHE A 22 10.66 -29.57 15.23
CA PHE A 22 9.76 -30.09 16.26
C PHE A 22 9.08 -31.39 15.82
N LEU A 23 8.58 -31.45 14.58
CA LEU A 23 7.93 -32.64 14.04
C LEU A 23 8.85 -33.86 14.03
N ILE A 24 10.14 -33.68 13.72
CA ILE A 24 11.15 -34.74 13.71
C ILE A 24 11.58 -35.13 15.14
N SER A 25 11.59 -34.17 16.08
CA SER A 25 12.06 -34.40 17.45
C SER A 25 11.05 -35.15 18.32
N ILE A 26 9.78 -35.25 17.89
CA ILE A 26 8.73 -35.96 18.62
C ILE A 26 8.94 -37.48 18.49
N PRO A 27 8.89 -38.24 19.60
CA PRO A 27 9.06 -39.69 19.57
C PRO A 27 7.95 -40.40 18.77
N THR A 28 8.31 -41.51 18.15
CA THR A 28 7.40 -42.33 17.34
C THR A 28 6.22 -42.84 18.20
N GLY A 29 4.99 -42.52 17.79
CA GLY A 29 3.75 -42.96 18.47
C GLY A 29 2.82 -41.82 18.93
N VAL A 30 3.26 -40.56 18.87
CA VAL A 30 2.43 -39.40 19.25
C VAL A 30 1.66 -38.83 18.06
N ILE A 31 2.26 -38.85 16.87
CA ILE A 31 1.69 -38.32 15.62
C ILE A 31 1.77 -39.40 14.54
N ASP A 32 0.64 -39.64 13.86
CA ASP A 32 0.63 -40.50 12.69
C ASP A 32 1.48 -39.92 11.57
N SER A 33 2.38 -40.74 11.01
CA SER A 33 3.27 -40.32 9.92
C SER A 33 2.52 -39.75 8.70
N ASN A 34 1.28 -40.21 8.46
CA ASN A 34 0.42 -39.70 7.40
C ASN A 34 -0.02 -38.24 7.68
N LEU A 35 -0.43 -37.94 8.92
CA LEU A 35 -0.86 -36.61 9.32
C LEU A 35 0.32 -35.62 9.30
N ALA A 36 1.51 -36.08 9.71
CA ALA A 36 2.74 -35.30 9.66
C ALA A 36 3.08 -34.85 8.22
N GLY A 37 3.00 -35.76 7.24
CA GLY A 37 3.24 -35.44 5.83
C GLY A 37 2.21 -34.45 5.26
N LEU A 38 0.94 -34.60 5.64
CA LEU A 38 -0.11 -33.65 5.28
C LEU A 38 0.16 -32.27 5.88
N ALA A 39 0.53 -32.19 7.17
CA ALA A 39 0.82 -30.93 7.85
C ALA A 39 1.97 -30.16 7.17
N VAL A 40 3.05 -30.84 6.78
CA VAL A 40 4.17 -30.24 6.04
C VAL A 40 3.72 -29.73 4.67
N THR A 41 2.94 -30.53 3.93
CA THR A 41 2.45 -30.17 2.59
C THR A 41 1.51 -28.96 2.64
N TYR A 42 0.60 -28.91 3.61
CA TYR A 42 -0.25 -27.74 3.81
C TYR A 42 0.55 -26.53 4.29
N GLY A 43 1.53 -26.72 5.17
CA GLY A 43 2.43 -25.65 5.62
C GLY A 43 3.20 -24.99 4.47
N LEU A 44 3.73 -25.78 3.54
CA LEU A 44 4.40 -25.26 2.33
C LEU A 44 3.44 -24.48 1.43
N ASN A 45 2.23 -25.01 1.20
CA ASN A 45 1.22 -24.31 0.41
C ASN A 45 0.81 -22.97 1.05
N LEU A 46 0.69 -22.93 2.38
CA LEU A 46 0.37 -21.70 3.12
C LEU A 46 1.47 -20.65 2.99
N ASN A 47 2.75 -21.03 2.94
CA ASN A 47 3.85 -20.08 2.72
C ASN A 47 3.74 -19.40 1.34
N THR A 48 3.48 -20.16 0.28
CA THR A 48 3.24 -19.62 -1.06
C THR A 48 2.03 -18.68 -1.09
N LEU A 49 0.93 -19.08 -0.43
CA LEU A 49 -0.27 -18.24 -0.33
C LEU A 49 0.01 -16.95 0.44
N GLN A 50 0.78 -17.02 1.52
CA GLN A 50 1.16 -15.86 2.33
C GLN A 50 1.89 -14.81 1.49
N ALA A 51 2.88 -15.21 0.69
CA ALA A 51 3.60 -14.29 -0.20
C ALA A 51 2.64 -13.59 -1.19
N TRP A 52 1.71 -14.35 -1.79
CA TRP A 52 0.71 -13.80 -2.70
C TRP A 52 -0.27 -12.82 -2.02
N VAL A 53 -0.71 -13.13 -0.80
CA VAL A 53 -1.59 -12.26 -0.01
C VAL A 53 -0.88 -10.95 0.33
N ILE A 54 0.36 -11.01 0.81
CA ILE A 54 1.15 -9.81 1.15
C ILE A 54 1.30 -8.92 -0.09
N TRP A 55 1.67 -9.51 -1.22
CA TRP A 55 1.79 -8.77 -2.48
C TRP A 55 0.47 -8.08 -2.86
N THR A 56 -0.65 -8.77 -2.70
CA THR A 56 -1.98 -8.24 -2.99
C THR A 56 -2.35 -7.09 -2.05
N LEU A 57 -2.12 -7.24 -0.74
CA LEU A 57 -2.40 -6.22 0.26
C LEU A 57 -1.61 -4.94 0.01
N CYS A 58 -0.31 -5.05 -0.26
CA CYS A 58 0.49 -3.87 -0.50
C CYS A 58 0.14 -3.20 -1.85
N ASN A 59 -0.32 -3.95 -2.86
CA ASN A 59 -0.84 -3.36 -4.10
C ASN A 59 -2.14 -2.60 -3.85
N LEU A 60 -3.02 -3.14 -3.00
CA LEU A 60 -4.24 -2.47 -2.59
C LEU A 60 -3.91 -1.17 -1.82
N GLU A 61 -2.95 -1.21 -0.91
CA GLU A 61 -2.49 -0.05 -0.15
C GLU A 61 -1.93 1.06 -1.06
N ASN A 62 -1.14 0.71 -2.08
CA ASN A 62 -0.68 1.70 -3.05
C ASN A 62 -1.84 2.32 -3.86
N LYS A 63 -2.87 1.52 -4.19
CA LYS A 63 -4.03 1.99 -4.96
C LYS A 63 -4.97 2.87 -4.14
N ILE A 64 -5.15 2.59 -2.84
CA ILE A 64 -6.06 3.37 -2.00
C ILE A 64 -5.53 4.80 -1.80
N ILE A 65 -4.21 5.01 -1.79
CA ILE A 65 -3.61 6.35 -1.72
C ILE A 65 -4.05 7.23 -2.90
N SER A 66 -4.16 6.66 -4.11
CA SER A 66 -4.68 7.40 -5.27
C SER A 66 -6.14 7.82 -5.08
N VAL A 67 -6.96 6.93 -4.53
CA VAL A 67 -8.38 7.22 -4.24
C VAL A 67 -8.49 8.31 -3.17
N GLU A 68 -7.68 8.23 -2.11
CA GLU A 68 -7.62 9.25 -1.06
C GLU A 68 -7.27 10.62 -1.64
N ARG A 69 -6.25 10.70 -2.52
CA ARG A 69 -5.86 11.96 -3.16
C ARG A 69 -6.94 12.54 -4.06
N ILE A 70 -7.65 11.71 -4.83
CA ILE A 70 -8.78 12.17 -5.65
C ILE A 70 -9.88 12.76 -4.76
N LEU A 71 -10.20 12.09 -3.66
CA LEU A 71 -11.22 12.56 -2.72
C LEU A 71 -10.81 13.88 -2.06
N GLN A 72 -9.53 14.01 -1.69
CA GLN A 72 -8.97 15.26 -1.19
C GLN A 72 -9.18 16.39 -2.20
N TYR A 73 -8.75 16.20 -3.46
CA TYR A 73 -8.94 17.19 -4.53
C TYR A 73 -10.40 17.55 -4.82
N ALA A 74 -11.32 16.59 -4.68
CA ALA A 74 -12.75 16.84 -4.84
C ALA A 74 -13.36 17.67 -3.70
N SER A 75 -12.74 17.65 -2.52
CA SER A 75 -13.24 18.34 -1.31
C SER A 75 -12.62 19.72 -1.07
N PHE A 76 -11.52 20.07 -1.75
CA PHE A 76 -10.89 21.38 -1.58
C PHE A 76 -11.83 22.50 -2.05
N PRO A 77 -11.84 23.67 -1.37
CA PRO A 77 -12.62 24.82 -1.81
C PRO A 77 -12.20 25.20 -3.23
N SER A 78 -13.18 25.40 -4.10
CA SER A 78 -12.94 25.82 -5.47
C SER A 78 -12.21 27.15 -5.47
N GLU A 79 -11.24 27.28 -6.38
CA GLU A 79 -10.65 28.57 -6.70
C GLU A 79 -11.73 29.57 -7.16
N PRO A 80 -11.49 30.88 -7.01
CA PRO A 80 -12.37 31.91 -7.52
C PRO A 80 -12.65 31.71 -9.02
N PRO A 81 -13.86 32.07 -9.49
CA PRO A 81 -14.20 31.93 -10.90
C PRO A 81 -13.20 32.69 -11.78
N LEU A 82 -12.80 32.05 -12.89
CA LEU A 82 -11.81 32.57 -13.83
C LEU A 82 -12.15 33.98 -14.32
N VAL A 83 -13.44 34.27 -14.45
CA VAL A 83 -13.95 35.57 -14.85
C VAL A 83 -14.97 36.03 -13.81
N ILE A 84 -14.74 37.21 -13.26
CA ILE A 84 -15.66 37.89 -12.37
C ILE A 84 -16.32 38.98 -13.23
N GLU A 85 -17.56 38.76 -13.67
CA GLU A 85 -18.26 39.71 -14.56
C GLU A 85 -18.39 41.11 -13.95
N SER A 86 -18.47 41.20 -12.62
CA SER A 86 -18.57 42.48 -11.91
C SER A 86 -17.26 43.28 -11.86
N ASN A 87 -16.11 42.68 -12.16
CA ASN A 87 -14.79 43.33 -12.02
C ASN A 87 -13.88 43.05 -13.23
N GLN A 88 -14.48 42.88 -14.41
CA GLN A 88 -13.74 42.62 -15.63
C GLN A 88 -13.09 43.93 -16.11
N PRO A 89 -11.75 43.95 -16.32
CA PRO A 89 -11.09 45.15 -16.81
C PRO A 89 -11.53 45.46 -18.25
N GLU A 90 -11.50 46.74 -18.62
CA GLU A 90 -11.83 47.18 -19.98
C GLU A 90 -10.89 46.53 -21.01
N GLN A 91 -11.33 46.38 -22.27
CA GLN A 91 -10.50 45.84 -23.36
C GLN A 91 -9.19 46.61 -23.59
N SER A 92 -9.14 47.87 -23.16
CA SER A 92 -7.97 48.74 -23.24
C SER A 92 -6.95 48.49 -22.12
N TRP A 93 -7.28 47.66 -21.14
CA TRP A 93 -6.41 47.31 -20.03
C TRP A 93 -5.34 46.27 -20.43
N PRO A 94 -4.09 46.38 -19.95
CA PRO A 94 -3.56 47.49 -19.17
C PRO A 94 -3.19 48.65 -20.09
N SER A 95 -3.75 49.83 -19.81
CA SER A 95 -3.53 51.04 -20.61
C SER A 95 -2.15 51.68 -20.36
N ARG A 96 -1.53 51.38 -19.22
CA ARG A 96 -0.18 51.81 -18.86
C ARG A 96 0.58 50.64 -18.22
N ARG A 97 1.83 50.42 -18.61
CA ARG A 97 2.68 49.32 -18.11
C ARG A 97 3.46 49.74 -16.86
N GLU A 98 2.74 50.09 -15.81
CA GLU A 98 3.34 50.51 -14.54
C GLU A 98 2.80 49.58 -13.44
N VAL A 99 3.70 49.07 -12.60
CA VAL A 99 3.37 48.19 -11.47
C VAL A 99 3.96 48.83 -10.24
N ASP A 100 3.11 49.13 -9.26
CA ASP A 100 3.51 49.68 -7.97
C ASP A 100 3.22 48.65 -6.88
N ILE A 101 4.18 48.43 -5.98
CA ILE A 101 4.10 47.43 -4.92
C ILE A 101 4.08 48.20 -3.60
N HIS A 102 2.98 48.10 -2.88
CA HIS A 102 2.83 48.70 -1.56
C HIS A 102 2.72 47.61 -0.51
N ASP A 103 3.68 47.64 0.43
CA ASP A 103 3.79 46.88 1.69
C ASP A 103 3.22 45.44 1.65
N LEU A 104 4.12 44.48 1.44
CA LEU A 104 3.85 43.05 1.23
C LEU A 104 3.42 42.31 2.51
#